data_AF-A0A2N6FVT1-F1
#
_entry.id   AF-A0A2N6FVT1-F1
#
_cell.length_a   1.000
_cell.length_b   1.000
_cell.length_c   1.000
_cell.angle_alpha   90.00
_cell.angle_beta   90.00
_cell.angle_gamma   90.00
#
_symmetry.space_group_name_H-M   'P 1'
#
loop_
_entity.id
_entity.type
_entity.pdbx_description
1 polymer ?
#
loop_
_entity_poly.entity_id
_entity_poly.type
_entity_poly.pdbx_seq_one_letter_code
_entity_poly.pdbx_strand_id
1 'polypeptide(L)'
;MTDDWERRCEQCGRCCYEKDFYQGEIYYTSEPCEYLDLRTRRCTVYERRHELRPGCAPLTPEVLVMGVLPHDCPYVRDLEDYKAPHPAEEEDG
;
A
#
# COMPACT_ATOMS: atom_id res chain seq x y z
N MET A 1 -6.92 7.48 13.47
CA MET A 1 -6.29 8.18 12.33
C MET A 1 -6.80 9.60 12.32
N THR A 2 -5.92 10.58 12.33
CA THR A 2 -6.30 11.99 12.22
C THR A 2 -6.72 12.30 10.78
N ASP A 3 -7.69 13.19 10.61
CA ASP A 3 -8.18 13.62 9.29
C ASP A 3 -7.03 14.12 8.38
N ASP A 4 -6.03 14.78 8.95
CA ASP A 4 -4.84 15.27 8.24
C ASP A 4 -3.98 14.15 7.62
N TRP A 5 -3.92 13.00 8.28
CA TRP A 5 -3.16 11.85 7.79
C TRP A 5 -3.84 11.24 6.56
N GLU A 6 -5.16 11.07 6.63
CA GLU A 6 -5.97 10.53 5.54
C GLU A 6 -5.98 11.44 4.31
N ARG A 7 -5.84 12.76 4.50
CA ARG A 7 -5.70 13.74 3.40
C ARG A 7 -4.45 13.57 2.56
N ARG A 8 -3.42 12.86 3.05
CA ARG A 8 -2.22 12.52 2.26
C ARG A 8 -2.54 11.47 1.18
N CYS A 9 -3.64 10.73 1.32
CA CYS A 9 -3.99 9.71 0.34
C CYS A 9 -4.35 10.33 -1.02
N GLU A 10 -3.53 10.02 -2.04
CA GLU A 10 -3.80 10.39 -3.44
C GLU A 10 -4.79 9.46 -4.16
N GLN A 11 -5.38 8.49 -3.45
CA GLN A 11 -6.39 7.58 -4.00
C GLN A 11 -5.89 6.85 -5.26
N CYS A 12 -4.61 6.48 -5.26
CA CYS A 12 -3.98 5.77 -6.36
C CYS A 12 -4.30 4.27 -6.40
N GLY A 13 -4.88 3.71 -5.32
CA GLY A 13 -5.24 2.29 -5.19
C GLY A 13 -4.06 1.35 -4.92
N ARG A 14 -2.81 1.84 -5.01
CA ARG A 14 -1.58 1.02 -4.85
C ARG A 14 -1.48 0.31 -3.49
N CYS A 15 -2.07 0.87 -2.44
CA CYS A 15 -2.09 0.22 -1.12
C CYS A 15 -2.93 -1.07 -1.11
N CYS A 16 -3.90 -1.18 -2.01
CA CYS A 16 -4.83 -2.31 -2.12
C CYS A 16 -4.35 -3.43 -3.04
N TYR A 17 -3.16 -3.36 -3.62
CA TYR A 17 -2.59 -4.49 -4.36
C TYR A 17 -2.00 -5.51 -3.38
N GLU A 18 -2.03 -6.77 -3.77
CA GLU A 18 -1.39 -7.84 -3.01
C GLU A 18 0.13 -7.62 -2.97
N LYS A 19 0.72 -8.07 -1.88
CA LYS A 19 2.12 -7.88 -1.56
C LYS A 19 2.67 -9.18 -1.04
N ASP A 20 3.72 -9.66 -1.67
CA ASP A 20 4.44 -10.85 -1.25
C ASP A 20 5.64 -10.45 -0.43
N PHE A 21 5.80 -11.07 0.74
CA PHE A 21 6.98 -10.89 1.56
C PHE A 21 7.95 -12.05 1.30
N TYR A 22 9.10 -11.73 0.72
CA TYR A 22 10.12 -12.71 0.37
C TYR A 22 11.49 -12.21 0.83
N GLN A 23 12.22 -13.05 1.58
CA GLN A 23 13.57 -12.76 2.09
C GLN A 23 13.76 -11.44 2.88
N GLY A 24 12.70 -10.90 3.51
CA GLY A 24 12.82 -9.62 4.22
C GLY A 24 12.41 -8.41 3.38
N GLU A 25 12.05 -8.63 2.12
CA GLU A 25 11.65 -7.59 1.18
C GLU A 25 10.19 -7.80 0.76
N ILE A 26 9.52 -6.70 0.42
CA ILE A 26 8.14 -6.72 -0.04
C ILE A 26 8.14 -6.56 -1.56
N TYR A 27 7.39 -7.43 -2.24
CA TYR A 27 7.18 -7.43 -3.68
C TYR A 27 5.73 -7.06 -3.95
N TYR A 28 5.52 -6.05 -4.76
CA TYR A 28 4.19 -5.77 -5.27
C TYR A 28 3.77 -6.85 -6.24
N THR A 29 2.48 -7.17 -6.28
CA THR A 29 1.93 -7.98 -7.35
C THR A 29 0.97 -7.14 -8.19
N SER A 30 0.66 -7.63 -9.39
CA SER A 30 -0.37 -7.06 -10.25
C SER A 30 -1.79 -7.45 -9.83
N GLU A 31 -1.94 -8.19 -8.72
CA GLU A 31 -3.24 -8.66 -8.24
C GLU A 31 -3.89 -7.63 -7.31
N PRO A 32 -5.04 -7.06 -7.67
CA PRO A 32 -5.77 -6.16 -6.80
C PRO A 32 -6.54 -6.93 -5.71
N CYS A 33 -6.63 -6.35 -4.52
CA CYS A 33 -7.52 -6.84 -3.47
C CYS A 33 -8.98 -6.89 -3.95
N GLU A 34 -9.74 -7.88 -3.50
CA GLU A 34 -11.16 -8.07 -3.82
C GLU A 34 -12.05 -6.84 -3.52
N TYR A 35 -11.62 -5.98 -2.59
CA TYR A 35 -12.34 -4.76 -2.20
C TYR A 35 -11.87 -3.49 -2.94
N LEU A 36 -10.90 -3.59 -3.84
CA LEU A 36 -10.44 -2.47 -4.66
C LEU A 36 -11.41 -2.22 -5.80
N ASP A 37 -12.03 -1.05 -5.83
CA ASP A 37 -12.78 -0.59 -6.99
C ASP A 37 -11.78 -0.04 -8.04
N LEU A 38 -11.57 -0.78 -9.12
CA LEU A 38 -10.62 -0.40 -10.18
C LEU A 38 -11.03 0.85 -10.97
N ARG A 39 -12.32 1.23 -10.94
CA ARG A 39 -12.82 2.44 -11.64
C ARG A 39 -12.48 3.71 -10.87
N THR A 40 -12.65 3.66 -9.56
CA THR A 40 -12.43 4.81 -8.66
C THR A 40 -11.07 4.77 -7.97
N ARG A 41 -10.36 3.63 -8.03
CA ARG A 41 -9.10 3.33 -7.34
C ARG A 41 -9.18 3.46 -5.82
N ARG A 42 -10.37 3.22 -5.27
CA ARG A 42 -10.64 3.32 -3.83
C ARG A 42 -11.05 1.97 -3.25
N CYS A 43 -10.70 1.75 -1.99
CA CYS A 43 -11.19 0.61 -1.24
C CYS A 43 -12.67 0.86 -0.87
N THR A 44 -13.55 -0.07 -1.24
CA THR A 44 -14.99 0.02 -0.94
C THR A 44 -15.29 -0.18 0.54
N VAL A 45 -14.38 -0.80 1.28
CA VAL A 45 -14.51 -1.12 2.71
C VAL A 45 -13.43 -0.47 3.57
N TYR A 46 -12.90 0.68 3.13
CA TYR A 46 -11.71 1.30 3.72
C TYR A 46 -11.76 1.41 5.26
N GLU A 47 -12.89 1.81 5.84
CA GLU A 47 -13.06 1.94 7.30
C GLU A 47 -12.99 0.60 8.05
N ARG A 48 -13.44 -0.49 7.41
CA ARG A 48 -13.51 -1.85 7.99
C ARG A 48 -12.48 -2.80 7.36
N ARG A 49 -11.48 -2.26 6.65
CA ARG A 49 -10.51 -3.04 5.87
C ARG A 49 -9.71 -4.02 6.73
N HIS A 50 -9.42 -3.67 7.98
CA HIS A 50 -8.69 -4.54 8.91
C HIS A 50 -9.56 -5.68 9.47
N GLU A 51 -10.89 -5.49 9.50
CA GLU A 51 -11.83 -6.52 9.95
C GLU A 51 -12.13 -7.52 8.82
N LEU A 52 -12.26 -7.02 7.58
CA LEU A 52 -12.61 -7.83 6.42
C LEU A 52 -11.38 -8.45 5.74
N ARG A 53 -10.23 -7.78 5.79
CA ARG A 53 -8.98 -8.25 5.17
C ARG A 53 -7.85 -8.21 6.22
N PRO A 54 -7.59 -9.30 6.95
CA PRO A 54 -6.56 -9.33 7.99
C PRO A 54 -5.13 -9.09 7.44
N GLY A 55 -4.90 -9.31 6.15
CA GLY A 55 -3.65 -8.96 5.46
C GLY A 55 -3.50 -7.49 5.07
N CYS A 56 -4.51 -6.64 5.32
CA CYS A 56 -4.45 -5.22 4.97
C CYS A 56 -3.54 -4.47 5.94
N ALA A 57 -2.39 -4.00 5.44
CA ALA A 57 -1.44 -3.22 6.23
C ALA A 57 -2.07 -1.90 6.71
N PRO A 58 -2.04 -1.59 8.02
CA PRO A 58 -2.44 -0.28 8.51
C PRO A 58 -1.46 0.77 7.96
N LEU A 59 -2.03 1.87 7.47
CA LEU A 59 -1.27 2.99 6.93
C LEU A 59 -0.74 3.86 8.07
N THR A 60 -0.13 3.26 9.10
CA THR A 60 0.49 3.99 10.21
C THR A 60 2.00 4.10 9.97
N PRO A 61 2.65 5.19 10.39
CA PRO A 61 4.09 5.35 10.20
C PRO A 61 4.91 4.15 10.71
N GLU A 62 4.46 3.52 11.81
CA GLU A 62 5.08 2.34 12.41
C GLU A 62 5.02 1.07 11.55
N VAL A 63 4.00 0.92 10.70
CA VAL A 63 3.89 -0.21 9.77
C VAL A 63 4.46 0.14 8.42
N LEU A 64 4.32 1.41 8.02
CA LEU A 64 4.82 1.88 6.75
C LEU A 64 6.32 1.65 6.60
N VAL A 65 7.12 1.84 7.66
CA VAL A 65 8.58 1.58 7.65
C VAL A 65 8.98 0.17 7.20
N MET A 66 8.06 -0.79 7.16
CA MET A 66 8.28 -2.14 6.62
C MET A 66 8.42 -2.19 5.09
N GLY A 67 8.18 -1.08 4.38
CA GLY A 67 8.30 -1.03 2.93
C GLY A 67 7.03 -1.42 2.18
N VAL A 68 5.85 -1.20 2.77
CA VAL A 68 4.57 -1.64 2.17
C VAL A 68 4.06 -0.76 1.03
N LEU A 69 4.63 0.42 0.81
CA LEU A 69 4.19 1.39 -0.21
C LEU A 69 5.33 1.84 -1.12
N PRO A 70 5.08 2.22 -2.38
CA PRO A 70 6.14 2.77 -3.24
C PRO A 70 6.69 4.08 -2.67
N HIS A 71 7.96 4.38 -3.00
CA HIS A 71 8.66 5.58 -2.54
C HIS A 71 7.95 6.90 -2.89
N ASP A 72 7.19 6.90 -3.99
CA ASP A 72 6.40 8.04 -4.47
C ASP A 72 5.13 8.28 -3.63
N CYS A 73 4.74 7.34 -2.76
CA CYS A 73 3.50 7.47 -2.01
C CYS A 73 3.61 8.58 -0.93
N PRO A 74 2.62 9.48 -0.82
CA PRO A 74 2.67 10.60 0.12
C PRO A 74 2.79 10.22 1.60
N TYR A 75 2.47 8.97 1.93
CA TYR A 75 2.60 8.45 3.27
C TYR A 75 4.04 8.14 3.69
N VAL A 76 4.93 7.90 2.72
CA VAL A 76 6.31 7.44 2.96
C VAL A 76 7.36 8.33 2.30
N ARG A 77 6.97 9.21 1.36
CA ARG A 77 7.89 10.14 0.66
C ARG A 77 8.74 11.02 1.58
N ASP A 78 8.27 11.28 2.80
CA ASP A 78 8.96 12.13 3.78
C ASP A 78 9.88 11.31 4.72
N LEU A 79 10.00 9.99 4.51
CA LEU A 79 10.84 9.10 5.31
C LEU A 79 12.22 8.93 4.65
N GLU A 80 13.28 9.39 5.32
CA GLU A 80 14.64 9.45 4.76
C GLU A 80 15.31 8.06 4.55
N ASP A 81 15.05 7.07 5.41
CA ASP A 81 15.64 5.72 5.35
C ASP A 81 14.62 4.66 4.86
N TYR A 82 13.67 5.08 4.03
CA TYR A 82 12.56 4.24 3.62
C TYR A 82 12.95 3.25 2.51
N LYS A 83 12.84 1.96 2.81
CA LYS A 83 13.01 0.89 1.82
C LYS A 83 11.69 0.62 1.12
N ALA A 84 11.56 1.14 -0.10
CA ALA A 84 10.41 0.87 -0.94
C ALA A 84 10.37 -0.61 -1.38
N PRO A 85 9.16 -1.15 -1.62
CA PRO A 85 8.98 -2.49 -2.14
C PRO A 85 9.43 -2.58 -3.60
N HIS A 86 9.80 -3.78 -4.00
CA HIS A 86 10.08 -4.09 -5.40
C HIS A 86 8.78 -4.01 -6.21
N PRO A 87 8.80 -3.41 -7.41
CA PRO A 87 7.64 -3.38 -8.28
C PRO A 87 7.24 -4.79 -8.69
N ALA A 88 5.98 -4.96 -9.07
CA ALA A 88 5.46 -6.18 -9.69
C ALA A 88 6.07 -6.33 -11.09
N GLU A 89 7.33 -6.78 -11.16
CA GLU A 89 8.04 -7.17 -12.38
C GLU A 89 7.81 -6.24 -13.59
N GLU A 90 8.69 -5.26 -13.77
CA GLU A 90 9.02 -4.87 -15.14
C GLU A 90 9.96 -5.97 -15.67
N GLU A 91 9.39 -7.05 -16.22
CA GLU A 91 10.10 -7.87 -17.19
C GLU A 91 10.34 -6.98 -18.43
N ASP A 92 11.39 -6.16 -18.37
CA ASP A 92 12.00 -5.55 -19.55
C ASP A 92 12.59 -6.72 -20.36
N GLY A 93 11.87 -7.09 -21.42
CA GLY A 93 12.17 -8.23 -22.29
C GLY A 93 13.42 -8.12 -23.14
#